data_AF-A0A511V4R1-F1
#
_entry.id   AF-A0A511V4R1-F1
#
_cell.length_a   1.000
_cell.length_b   1.000
_cell.length_c   1.000
_cell.angle_alpha   90.00
_cell.angle_beta   90.00
_cell.angle_gamma   90.00
#
_symmetry.space_group_name_H-M   'P 1'
#
loop_
_entity.id
_entity.type
_entity.pdbx_description
1 polymer ?
#
loop_
_entity_poly.entity_id
_entity_poly.type
_entity_poly.pdbx_seq_one_letter_code
_entity_poly.pdbx_strand_id
1 'polypeptide(L)'
;MLITIYGTQATETMDFHLDRPHTVGAILEILLTIHPWFCQALPPERDRSTLETVLSIRTPANRSLTLDDTVTNDTELEIHFHDMI
;
A
#
# COMPACT_ATOMS: atom_id res chain seq x y z
N MET A 1 9.08 9.33 1.56
CA MET A 1 8.73 7.92 1.75
C MET A 1 8.64 7.32 0.38
N LEU A 2 9.44 6.29 0.15
CA LEU A 2 9.42 5.55 -1.10
C LEU A 2 8.38 4.44 -0.98
N ILE A 3 7.43 4.36 -1.90
CA ILE A 3 6.42 3.30 -1.94
C ILE A 3 6.61 2.52 -3.23
N THR A 4 6.82 1.22 -3.12
CA THR A 4 6.86 0.29 -4.26
C THR A 4 5.62 -0.61 -4.24
N ILE A 5 4.86 -0.58 -5.33
CA ILE A 5 3.66 -1.38 -5.54
C ILE A 5 4.01 -2.51 -6.50
N TYR A 6 3.90 -3.74 -6.02
CA TYR A 6 4.14 -4.96 -6.80
C TYR A 6 2.81 -5.55 -7.24
N GLY A 7 2.37 -5.22 -8.45
CA GLY A 7 1.24 -5.88 -9.09
C GLY A 7 1.64 -7.18 -9.78
N THR A 8 0.64 -7.90 -10.29
CA THR A 8 0.83 -9.21 -10.94
C THR A 8 1.59 -9.14 -12.26
N GLN A 9 1.53 -8.00 -12.97
CA GLN A 9 2.16 -7.82 -14.29
C GLN A 9 3.15 -6.65 -14.35
N ALA A 10 3.16 -5.77 -13.34
CA ALA A 10 3.97 -4.57 -13.32
C ALA A 10 4.39 -4.23 -11.90
N THR A 11 5.49 -3.49 -11.78
CA THR A 11 5.94 -2.90 -10.52
C THR A 11 6.09 -1.41 -10.73
N GLU A 12 5.65 -0.63 -9.76
CA GLU A 12 5.74 0.82 -9.78
C GLU A 12 6.32 1.34 -8.47
N THR A 13 7.24 2.30 -8.56
CA THR A 13 7.83 2.95 -7.39
C THR A 13 7.55 4.43 -7.46
N MET A 14 7.07 5.00 -6.35
CA MET A 14 6.71 6.40 -6.24
C MET A 14 7.24 7.02 -4.95
N ASP A 15 7.60 8.30 -5.04
CA ASP A 15 7.96 9.11 -3.88
C ASP A 15 6.72 9.81 -3.32
N PHE A 16 6.47 9.56 -2.03
CA PHE A 16 5.41 10.17 -1.25
C PHE A 16 6.00 11.10 -0.19
N HIS A 17 5.51 12.33 -0.12
CA HIS A 17 5.85 13.26 0.95
C HIS A 17 4.60 13.59 1.77
N LEU A 18 4.69 13.36 3.06
CA LEU A 18 3.63 13.61 4.03
C LEU A 18 4.06 14.74 4.97
N ASP A 19 3.14 15.65 5.30
CA ASP A 19 3.44 16.75 6.24
C ASP A 19 3.64 16.27 7.68
N ARG A 20 3.18 15.06 8.01
CA ARG A 20 3.25 14.43 9.33
C ARG A 20 3.27 12.90 9.21
N PRO A 21 3.52 12.15 10.28
CA PRO A 21 3.33 10.71 10.27
C PRO A 21 1.86 10.32 9.99
N HIS A 22 1.66 9.24 9.25
CA HIS A 22 0.33 8.70 8.94
C HIS A 22 0.30 7.19 9.15
N THR A 23 -0.89 6.66 9.40
CA THR A 23 -1.12 5.20 9.40
C THR A 23 -0.99 4.64 7.98
N VAL A 24 -0.54 3.40 7.85
CA VAL A 24 -0.52 2.67 6.57
C VAL A 24 -1.89 2.66 5.89
N GLY A 25 -2.99 2.47 6.64
CA GLY A 25 -4.35 2.50 6.08
C GLY A 25 -4.69 3.84 5.39
N ALA A 26 -4.37 4.96 6.03
CA ALA A 26 -4.54 6.29 5.42
C ALA A 26 -3.69 6.47 4.15
N ILE A 27 -2.49 5.90 4.09
CA ILE A 27 -1.66 5.93 2.87
C ILE A 27 -2.33 5.14 1.75
N LEU A 28 -2.89 3.96 2.05
CA LEU A 28 -3.64 3.18 1.05
C LEU A 28 -4.85 3.94 0.52
N GLU A 29 -5.60 4.65 1.37
CA GLU A 29 -6.74 5.47 0.94
C GLU A 29 -6.30 6.59 -0.02
N ILE A 30 -5.14 7.21 0.24
CA ILE A 30 -4.57 8.20 -0.66
C ILE A 30 -4.20 7.53 -2.00
N LEU A 31 -3.50 6.39 -1.97
CA LEU A 31 -3.12 5.64 -3.17
C LEU A 31 -4.34 5.22 -4.00
N LEU A 32 -5.41 4.74 -3.34
CA LEU A 32 -6.69 4.43 -3.98
C LEU A 32 -7.31 5.62 -4.71
N THR A 33 -7.07 6.83 -4.23
CA THR A 33 -7.62 8.08 -4.79
C THR A 33 -6.81 8.57 -5.98
N ILE A 34 -5.49 8.46 -5.92
CA ILE A 34 -4.58 9.09 -6.91
C ILE A 34 -4.00 8.11 -7.92
N HIS A 35 -4.13 6.80 -7.68
CA HIS A 35 -3.48 5.76 -8.48
C HIS A 35 -4.51 4.86 -9.19
N PRO A 36 -4.92 5.20 -10.43
CA PRO A 36 -6.00 4.49 -11.14
C PRO A 36 -5.77 2.98 -11.25
N TRP A 37 -4.52 2.56 -11.50
CA TRP A 37 -4.20 1.14 -11.60
C TRP A 37 -4.33 0.39 -10.26
N PHE A 38 -3.97 1.04 -9.14
CA PHE A 38 -4.10 0.45 -7.81
C PHE A 38 -5.58 0.21 -7.49
N CYS A 39 -6.42 1.19 -7.84
CA CYS A 39 -7.87 1.12 -7.73
C CYS A 39 -8.50 0.01 -8.60
N GLN A 40 -7.97 -0.22 -9.81
CA GLN A 40 -8.46 -1.25 -10.74
C GLN A 40 -8.04 -2.68 -10.35
N ALA A 41 -6.89 -2.83 -9.70
CA ALA A 41 -6.37 -4.14 -9.28
C ALA A 41 -7.09 -4.70 -8.04
N LEU A 42 -7.81 -3.86 -7.30
CA LEU A 42 -8.53 -4.24 -6.08
C LEU A 42 -9.99 -4.62 -6.38
N PRO A 43 -10.57 -5.52 -5.56
CA PRO A 43 -12.00 -5.83 -5.65
C PRO A 43 -12.88 -4.59 -5.40
N PRO A 44 -14.17 -4.64 -5.80
CA PRO A 44 -15.10 -3.54 -5.57
C PRO A 44 -15.27 -3.21 -4.08
N GLU A 45 -15.28 -4.23 -3.23
CA GLU A 45 -15.23 -4.10 -1.77
C GLU A 45 -13.83 -3.66 -1.35
N ARG A 46 -13.75 -2.47 -0.74
CA ARG A 46 -12.47 -1.86 -0.31
C ARG A 46 -12.51 -1.51 1.16
N ASP A 47 -13.31 -2.24 1.93
CA ASP A 47 -13.24 -2.12 3.37
C ASP A 47 -11.91 -2.67 3.88
N ARG A 48 -11.60 -2.32 5.11
CA ARG A 48 -10.35 -2.67 5.78
C ARG A 48 -10.05 -4.18 5.72
N SER A 49 -11.07 -5.01 5.95
CA SER A 49 -10.91 -6.47 5.99
C SER A 49 -10.61 -7.04 4.60
N THR A 50 -11.20 -6.46 3.55
CA THR A 50 -10.87 -6.83 2.18
C THR A 50 -9.44 -6.44 1.82
N LEU A 51 -9.01 -5.22 2.19
CA LEU A 51 -7.64 -4.78 1.90
C LEU A 51 -6.59 -5.66 2.61
N GLU A 52 -6.80 -6.03 3.87
CA GLU A 52 -5.90 -6.91 4.62
C GLU A 52 -5.88 -8.35 4.07
N THR A 53 -6.92 -8.79 3.34
CA THR A 53 -6.95 -10.13 2.73
C THR A 53 -6.32 -10.17 1.34
N VAL A 54 -6.31 -9.06 0.60
CA VAL A 54 -5.78 -9.00 -0.78
C VAL A 54 -4.41 -8.33 -0.89
N LEU A 55 -3.95 -7.66 0.16
CA LEU A 55 -2.66 -6.97 0.19
C LEU A 55 -1.76 -7.48 1.32
N SER A 56 -0.47 -7.56 1.04
CA SER A 56 0.60 -7.63 2.02
C SER A 56 1.40 -6.34 2.00
N ILE A 57 1.62 -5.74 3.17
CA ILE A 57 2.38 -4.50 3.31
C ILE A 57 3.58 -4.77 4.21
N ARG A 58 4.76 -4.39 3.74
CA ARG A 58 6.01 -4.62 4.45
C ARG A 58 7.05 -3.56 4.16
N THR A 59 8.12 -3.54 4.93
CA THR A 59 9.34 -2.80 4.58
C THR A 59 10.28 -3.67 3.73
N PRO A 60 11.29 -3.09 3.05
CA PRO A 60 12.30 -3.85 2.31
C PRO A 60 13.11 -4.83 3.17
N ALA A 61 13.16 -4.60 4.49
CA ALA A 61 13.73 -5.54 5.46
C ALA A 61 12.78 -6.72 5.79
N ASN A 62 11.70 -6.89 5.01
CA ASN A 62 10.66 -7.91 5.16
C ASN A 62 9.92 -7.86 6.51
N ARG A 63 9.86 -6.68 7.15
CA ARG A 63 9.01 -6.46 8.33
C ARG A 63 7.58 -6.20 7.86
N SER A 64 6.65 -7.06 8.26
CA SER A 64 5.22 -6.87 8.01
C SER A 64 4.67 -5.67 8.77
N LEU A 65 3.78 -4.93 8.11
CA LEU A 65 3.07 -3.78 8.64
C LEU A 65 1.56 -4.01 8.52
N THR A 66 0.84 -3.56 9.52
CA THR A 66 -0.62 -3.53 9.59
C THR A 66 -1.15 -2.15 9.21
N LEU A 67 -2.46 -2.04 8.96
CA LEU A 67 -3.07 -0.77 8.57
C LEU A 67 -3.02 0.29 9.69
N ASP A 68 -2.88 -0.12 10.95
CA ASP A 68 -2.75 0.79 12.10
C ASP A 68 -1.31 1.26 12.35
N ASP A 69 -0.31 0.62 11.72
CA ASP A 69 1.07 1.02 11.91
C ASP A 69 1.30 2.43 11.39
N THR A 70 1.95 3.26 12.20
CA THR A 70 2.29 4.63 11.83
C THR A 70 3.65 4.66 11.17
N VAL A 71 3.73 5.34 10.03
CA VAL A 71 4.94 5.48 9.22
C VAL A 71 5.25 6.95 8.97
N THR A 72 6.49 7.20 8.59
CA THR A 72 7.04 8.56 8.38
C THR A 72 7.61 8.68 6.97
N ASN A 73 8.06 9.88 6.60
CA ASN A 73 8.71 10.10 5.31
C ASN A 73 9.98 9.26 5.09
N ASP A 74 10.61 8.77 6.17
CA ASP A 74 11.83 7.95 6.09
C ASP A 74 11.53 6.45 5.98
N THR A 75 10.25 6.07 6.04
CA THR A 75 9.83 4.68 5.86
C THR A 75 9.77 4.34 4.38
N GLU A 76 10.33 3.19 3.99
CA GLU A 76 10.11 2.58 2.68
C GLU A 76 9.03 1.51 2.81
N LEU A 77 8.05 1.55 1.90
CA LEU A 77 6.91 0.63 1.89
C LEU A 77 6.90 -0.21 0.62
N GLU A 78 6.65 -1.49 0.79
CA GLU A 78 6.35 -2.43 -0.28
C GLU A 78 4.90 -2.91 -0.12
N ILE A 79 4.09 -2.69 -1.14
CA ILE A 79 2.69 -3.15 -1.21
C ILE A 79 2.62 -4.25 -2.26
N HIS A 80 2.30 -5.46 -1.81
CA HIS A 80 2.15 -6.62 -2.67
C HIS A 80 0.69 -7.01 -2.76
N PHE A 81 0.20 -7.24 -3.97
CA PHE A 81 -1.07 -7.91 -4.18
C PHE A 81 -0.88 -9.41 -3.96
N HIS A 82 -1.79 -10.04 -3.22
CA HIS A 82 -1.93 -11.48 -3.27
C HIS A 82 -2.48 -11.87 -4.65
N ASP A 83 -2.05 -13.01 -5.19
CA ASP A 83 -2.64 -13.54 -6.42
C ASP A 83 -4.15 -13.68 -6.23
N MET A 84 -4.91 -12.75 -6.82
CA MET A 84 -6.36 -12.87 -6.91
C MET A 84 -6.64 -13.86 -8.04
N ILE A 85 -6.94 -15.10 -7.66
CA ILE A 85 -7.37 -16.18 -8.57
C ILE A 85 -8.69 -15.81 -9.24
#